data_AF-A0A379X3C9-F1
#
_entry.id   AF-A0A379X3C9-F1
#
_cell.length_a   1.000
_cell.length_b   1.000
_cell.length_c   1.000
_cell.angle_alpha   90.00
_cell.angle_beta   90.00
_cell.angle_gamma   90.00
#
_symmetry.space_group_name_H-M   'P 1'
#
loop_
_entity.id
_entity.type
_entity.pdbx_description
1 polymer ?
#
loop_
_entity_poly.entity_id
_entity_poly.type
_entity_poly.pdbx_seq_one_letter_code
_entity_poly.pdbx_strand_id
1 'polypeptide(L)'
;MKKLKACRLAKKSFLNSFLDGVFTVPGDGNIDFKSVLAYLVGHQYSGWIVVEAEQDPKKYNPLEYAQKGKKHIDELLKNYL
;
A
#
# COMPACT_ATOMS: atom_id res chain seq x y z
N MET A 1 10.07 -1.48 -6.29
CA MET A 1 10.91 -2.57 -6.86
C MET A 1 12.38 -2.62 -6.44
N LYS A 2 13.15 -1.51 -6.45
CA LYS A 2 14.60 -1.55 -6.12
C LYS A 2 14.90 -2.13 -4.73
N LYS A 3 14.17 -1.67 -3.69
CA LYS A 3 14.29 -2.14 -2.30
C LYS A 3 14.00 -3.64 -2.15
N LEU A 4 12.92 -4.13 -2.75
CA LEU A 4 12.57 -5.56 -2.72
C LEU A 4 13.68 -6.43 -3.34
N LYS A 5 14.21 -6.03 -4.50
CA LYS A 5 15.33 -6.75 -5.15
C LYS A 5 16.57 -6.77 -4.24
N ALA A 6 16.93 -5.64 -3.65
CA ALA A 6 18.06 -5.54 -2.72
C ALA A 6 17.89 -6.44 -1.50
N CYS A 7 16.70 -6.45 -0.87
CA CYS A 7 16.42 -7.29 0.29
C CYS A 7 16.49 -8.78 -0.03
N ARG A 8 15.97 -9.19 -1.20
CA ARG A 8 16.04 -10.58 -1.68
C ARG A 8 17.47 -11.03 -1.93
N LEU A 9 18.27 -10.21 -2.62
CA LEU A 9 19.69 -10.49 -2.88
C LEU A 9 20.48 -10.64 -1.58
N ALA A 10 20.22 -9.77 -0.60
CA ALA A 10 20.84 -9.82 0.71
C ALA A 10 20.22 -10.87 1.66
N LYS A 11 19.25 -11.67 1.21
CA LYS A 11 18.51 -12.68 2.00
C LYS A 11 18.01 -12.13 3.35
N LYS A 12 17.51 -10.89 3.36
CA LYS A 12 17.01 -10.26 4.57
C LYS A 12 15.78 -10.98 5.09
N SER A 13 15.63 -11.02 6.42
CA SER A 13 14.39 -11.45 7.07
C SER A 13 13.23 -10.52 6.70
N PHE A 14 12.01 -10.97 6.98
CA PHE A 14 10.81 -10.14 6.80
C PHE A 14 10.94 -8.81 7.53
N LEU A 15 11.27 -8.84 8.83
CA LEU A 15 11.46 -7.64 9.66
C LEU A 15 12.49 -6.68 9.05
N ASN A 16 13.66 -7.19 8.63
CA ASN A 16 14.69 -6.32 8.06
C ASN A 16 14.28 -5.74 6.70
N SER A 17 13.51 -6.50 5.90
CA SER A 17 12.97 -6.01 4.62
C SER A 17 11.89 -4.93 4.85
N PHE A 18 11.06 -5.12 5.87
CA PHE A 18 10.10 -4.12 6.35
C PHE A 18 10.80 -2.83 6.79
N LEU A 19 11.84 -2.91 7.63
CA LEU A 19 12.60 -1.74 8.12
C LEU A 19 13.34 -0.99 7.00
N ASP A 20 13.66 -1.68 5.91
CA ASP A 20 14.20 -1.08 4.69
C ASP A 20 13.13 -0.39 3.83
N GLY A 21 11.85 -0.50 4.21
CA GLY A 21 10.71 0.11 3.54
C GLY A 21 10.36 -0.58 2.23
N VAL A 22 10.35 -1.92 2.22
CA VAL A 22 9.79 -2.72 1.12
C VAL A 22 8.28 -2.53 1.00
N PHE A 23 7.59 -2.30 2.12
CA PHE A 23 6.15 -2.03 2.20
C PHE A 23 5.87 -0.54 2.43
N THR A 24 4.70 -0.09 1.97
CA THR A 24 4.17 1.26 2.15
C THR A 24 2.68 1.27 1.80
N VAL A 25 2.01 2.39 2.05
CA VAL A 25 0.57 2.60 1.80
C VAL A 25 0.22 2.74 0.30
N PRO A 26 -1.06 2.54 -0.09
CA PRO A 26 -1.53 2.84 -1.44
C PRO A 26 -1.15 4.26 -1.89
N GLY A 27 -0.76 4.41 -3.16
CA GLY A 27 -0.30 5.69 -3.71
C GLY A 27 1.14 6.09 -3.38
N ASP A 28 1.84 5.35 -2.50
CA ASP A 28 3.28 5.53 -2.25
C ASP A 28 4.14 4.35 -2.75
N GLY A 29 3.49 3.32 -3.31
CA GLY A 29 4.12 2.10 -3.79
C GLY A 29 4.06 1.96 -5.31
N ASN A 30 4.07 0.71 -5.76
CA ASN A 30 4.05 0.35 -7.17
C ASN A 30 2.99 -0.73 -7.49
N ILE A 31 2.00 -0.89 -6.63
CA ILE A 31 0.83 -1.74 -6.86
C ILE A 31 -0.23 -0.92 -7.59
N ASP A 32 -0.80 -1.48 -8.65
CA ASP A 32 -1.92 -0.88 -9.37
C ASP A 32 -3.25 -1.18 -8.66
N PHE A 33 -3.61 -0.31 -7.72
CA PHE A 33 -4.87 -0.40 -7.01
C PHE A 33 -6.09 -0.06 -7.88
N LYS A 34 -5.91 0.65 -9.00
CA LYS A 34 -7.03 0.98 -9.90
C LYS A 34 -7.63 -0.30 -10.49
N SER A 35 -6.79 -1.19 -11.00
CA SER A 35 -7.25 -2.47 -11.56
C SER A 35 -7.91 -3.37 -10.52
N VAL A 36 -7.37 -3.39 -9.29
CA VAL A 36 -7.95 -4.16 -8.17
C VAL A 36 -9.35 -3.62 -7.81
N LEU A 37 -9.49 -2.31 -7.66
CA LEU A 37 -10.78 -1.68 -7.32
C LEU A 37 -11.79 -1.85 -8.46
N ALA A 38 -11.37 -1.71 -9.72
CA ALA A 38 -12.23 -1.96 -10.88
C ALA A 38 -12.84 -3.36 -10.85
N TYR A 39 -12.02 -4.37 -10.52
CA TYR A 39 -12.48 -5.74 -10.39
C TYR A 39 -13.51 -5.90 -9.27
N LEU A 40 -13.23 -5.36 -8.08
CA LEU A 40 -14.14 -5.44 -6.92
C LEU A 40 -15.48 -4.75 -7.20
N VAL A 41 -15.46 -3.56 -7.79
CA VAL A 41 -16.67 -2.82 -8.18
C VAL A 41 -17.47 -3.60 -9.24
N GLY A 42 -16.80 -4.14 -10.26
CA GLY A 42 -17.46 -4.93 -11.30
C GLY A 42 -18.16 -6.19 -10.77
N HIS A 43 -17.74 -6.70 -9.61
CA HIS A 43 -18.37 -7.83 -8.91
C HIS A 43 -19.30 -7.39 -7.77
N GLN A 44 -19.66 -6.11 -7.71
CA GLN A 44 -20.58 -5.56 -6.71
C GLN A 44 -20.12 -5.85 -5.26
N TYR A 45 -18.81 -5.89 -5.03
CA TYR A 45 -18.28 -6.05 -3.68
C TYR A 45 -18.77 -4.92 -2.77
N SER A 46 -19.42 -5.28 -1.67
CA SER A 46 -19.92 -4.35 -0.67
C SER A 46 -19.42 -4.78 0.71
N GLY A 47 -18.25 -4.27 1.06
CA GLY A 47 -17.56 -4.61 2.30
C GLY A 47 -16.45 -3.64 2.60
N TRP A 48 -15.66 -3.96 3.62
CA TRP A 48 -14.57 -3.09 4.07
C TRP A 48 -13.36 -3.17 3.14
N ILE A 49 -12.73 -2.02 2.94
CA ILE A 49 -11.36 -1.92 2.43
C ILE A 49 -10.52 -1.41 3.59
N VAL A 50 -9.57 -2.22 4.05
CA VAL A 50 -8.68 -1.87 5.17
C VAL A 50 -7.33 -1.49 4.58
N VAL A 51 -6.85 -0.27 4.89
CA VAL A 51 -5.49 0.15 4.54
C VAL A 51 -4.56 -0.29 5.64
N GLU A 52 -3.64 -1.19 5.32
CA GLU A 52 -2.58 -1.68 6.21
C GLU A 52 -1.23 -1.47 5.52
N ALA A 53 -0.25 -0.98 6.30
CA ALA A 53 1.13 -0.90 5.86
C ALA A 53 2.06 -0.97 7.06
N GLU A 54 2.99 -1.92 7.01
CA GLU A 54 4.06 -2.00 7.97
C GLU A 54 5.18 -1.04 7.51
N GLN A 55 5.38 0.05 8.26
CA GLN A 55 6.56 0.92 8.14
C GLN A 55 7.18 1.26 9.52
N ASP A 56 8.44 1.72 9.51
CA ASP A 56 9.09 2.27 10.71
C ASP A 56 8.46 3.63 11.08
N PRO A 57 7.73 3.75 12.21
CA PRO A 57 6.98 4.96 12.56
C PRO A 57 7.88 6.16 12.86
N LYS A 58 9.18 5.95 13.14
CA LYS A 58 10.14 7.04 13.33
C LYS A 58 10.53 7.70 12.01
N LYS A 59 10.46 6.95 10.90
CA LYS A 59 10.77 7.44 9.55
C LYS A 59 9.51 7.87 8.80
N TYR A 60 8.38 7.24 9.09
CA TYR A 60 7.13 7.38 8.38
C TYR A 60 6.01 7.62 9.38
N ASN A 61 5.59 8.88 9.54
CA ASN A 61 4.56 9.24 10.51
C ASN A 61 3.27 8.46 10.24
N PRO A 62 2.73 7.69 11.21
CA PRO A 62 1.57 6.83 10.96
C PRO A 62 0.32 7.58 10.51
N LEU A 63 0.05 8.76 11.05
CA LEU A 63 -1.14 9.55 10.70
C LEU A 63 -1.05 10.04 9.25
N GLU A 64 0.09 10.60 8.87
CA GLU A 64 0.31 11.12 7.52
C GLU A 64 0.20 10.00 6.47
N TYR A 65 0.79 8.83 6.74
CA TYR A 65 0.76 7.70 5.82
C TYR A 65 -0.64 7.06 5.75
N ALA A 66 -1.36 6.96 6.86
CA ALA A 66 -2.76 6.52 6.86
C ALA A 66 -3.65 7.45 6.01
N GLN A 67 -3.48 8.77 6.16
CA GLN A 67 -4.21 9.76 5.35
C GLN A 67 -3.83 9.67 3.87
N LYS A 68 -2.56 9.48 3.54
CA LYS A 68 -2.07 9.32 2.17
C LYS A 68 -2.69 8.09 1.49
N GLY A 69 -2.66 6.94 2.17
CA GLY A 69 -3.25 5.70 1.68
C GLY A 69 -4.76 5.83 1.46
N LYS A 70 -5.48 6.38 2.44
CA LYS A 70 -6.91 6.63 2.34
C LYS A 70 -7.24 7.55 1.16
N LYS A 71 -6.55 8.68 1.04
CA LYS A 71 -6.77 9.65 -0.03
C LYS A 71 -6.62 9.01 -1.42
N HIS A 72 -5.59 8.20 -1.62
CA HIS A 72 -5.37 7.52 -2.90
C HIS A 72 -6.53 6.58 -3.26
N ILE A 73 -7.01 5.78 -2.31
CA ILE A 73 -8.15 4.87 -2.52
C ILE A 73 -9.44 5.66 -2.81
N ASP A 74 -9.73 6.69 -2.02
CA ASP A 74 -10.91 7.55 -2.23
C ASP A 74 -10.90 8.18 -3.63
N GLU A 75 -9.74 8.69 -4.09
CA GLU A 75 -9.59 9.30 -5.41
C GLU A 75 -9.85 8.30 -6.55
N LEU A 76 -9.41 7.05 -6.40
CA LEU A 76 -9.69 6.00 -7.39
C LEU A 76 -11.18 5.62 -7.41
N LEU A 77 -11.81 5.53 -6.24
CA LEU A 77 -13.22 5.16 -6.10
C LEU A 77 -14.20 6.20 -6.65
N LYS A 78 -13.82 7.49 -6.69
CA LYS A 78 -14.65 8.55 -7.32
C LYS A 78 -15.05 8.27 -8.76
N ASN A 79 -14.34 7.41 -9.48
CA ASN A 79 -14.67 7.05 -10.86
C ASN A 79 -15.78 5.99 -10.97
N TYR A 80 -16.25 5.46 -9.84
CA TYR A 80 -17.23 4.37 -9.76
C TYR A 80 -18.48 4.75 -8.96
N LEU A 81 -18.51 5.96 -8.41
CA LEU A 81 -19.65 6.58 -7.71
C LEU A 81 -20.31 7.60 -8.65
#